data_AF-D4GKG1-F1
#
_entry.id   AF-D4GKG1-F1
#
_cell.length_a   1.000
_cell.length_b   1.000
_cell.length_c   1.000
_cell.angle_alpha   90.00
_cell.angle_beta   90.00
_cell.angle_gamma   90.00
#
_symmetry.space_group_name_H-M   'P 1'
#
loop_
_entity.id
_entity.type
_entity.pdbx_description
1 polymer ?
#
loop_
_entity_poly.entity_id
_entity_poly.type
_entity_poly.pdbx_seq_one_letter_code
_entity_poly.pdbx_strand_id
1 'polypeptide(L)'
;MQQLKKMGFALVVVTNQSGIARGMFSEDQFMRLTEWMDWSLADRDIDLDGIYFCPHLPDATIEEYRQQCDCRKPQPGMLLYAQQELHIDMAASYMVGDKLEDMQAAEAAGVGKKVLVRSGKPVTAEGEALADWVIKSLAELPARIKSA
;
A
#
# COMPACT_ATOMS: atom_id res chain seq x y z
N MET A 1 13.76 -1.71 2.25
CA MET A 1 13.35 -1.95 0.85
C MET A 1 14.44 -2.66 0.05
N GLN A 2 15.66 -2.14 -0.08
CA GLN A 2 16.78 -2.85 -0.74
C GLN A 2 16.93 -4.33 -0.30
N GLN A 3 16.87 -4.59 1.00
CA GLN A 3 16.94 -5.96 1.53
C GLN A 3 15.77 -6.85 1.07
N LEU A 4 14.56 -6.29 0.92
CA LEU A 4 13.39 -7.03 0.45
C LEU A 4 13.52 -7.40 -1.02
N LYS A 5 13.98 -6.47 -1.90
CA LYS A 5 14.31 -6.80 -3.29
C LYS A 5 15.37 -7.90 -3.37
N LYS A 6 16.45 -7.81 -2.56
CA LYS A 6 17.49 -8.85 -2.47
C LYS A 6 16.97 -10.20 -1.97
N MET A 7 15.86 -10.21 -1.23
CA MET A 7 15.18 -11.43 -0.77
C MET A 7 14.23 -12.01 -1.83
N GLY A 8 14.09 -11.37 -2.99
CA GLY A 8 13.25 -11.84 -4.10
C GLY A 8 11.82 -11.32 -4.10
N PHE A 9 11.48 -10.36 -3.23
CA PHE A 9 10.16 -9.76 -3.24
C PHE A 9 10.03 -8.68 -4.31
N ALA A 10 8.90 -8.68 -5.01
CA ALA A 10 8.41 -7.48 -5.68
C ALA A 10 7.99 -6.43 -4.62
N LEU A 11 8.23 -5.16 -4.91
CA LEU A 11 7.83 -4.01 -4.10
C LEU A 11 6.76 -3.21 -4.84
N VAL A 12 5.55 -3.24 -4.30
CA VAL A 12 4.40 -2.54 -4.87
C VAL A 12 3.86 -1.54 -3.86
N VAL A 13 3.67 -0.29 -4.30
CA VAL A 13 2.98 0.75 -3.54
C VAL A 13 1.50 0.68 -3.85
N VAL A 14 0.65 0.56 -2.83
CA VAL A 14 -0.82 0.66 -2.94
C VAL A 14 -1.37 1.72 -1.98
N THR A 15 -1.77 2.89 -2.50
CA THR A 15 -1.98 4.09 -1.67
C THR A 15 -3.33 4.80 -1.88
N ASN A 16 -4.03 5.13 -0.79
CA ASN A 16 -5.26 5.91 -0.84
C ASN A 16 -4.90 7.42 -0.88
N GLN A 17 -5.22 8.12 -1.97
CA GLN A 17 -4.90 9.55 -2.20
C GLN A 17 -6.15 10.43 -2.30
N SER A 18 -7.06 10.26 -1.34
CA SER A 18 -8.31 11.06 -1.27
C SER A 18 -8.13 12.59 -1.16
N GLY A 19 -6.91 13.09 -0.95
CA GLY A 19 -6.63 14.52 -1.04
C GLY A 19 -6.99 15.10 -2.41
N ILE A 20 -6.86 14.28 -3.46
CA ILE A 20 -7.24 14.61 -4.84
C ILE A 20 -8.75 14.86 -4.94
N ALA A 21 -9.57 13.87 -4.56
CA ALA A 21 -11.04 14.02 -4.51
C ALA A 21 -11.54 15.18 -3.62
N ARG A 22 -10.78 15.54 -2.58
CA ARG A 22 -11.09 16.65 -1.68
C ARG A 22 -10.62 18.02 -2.19
N GLY A 23 -9.95 18.08 -3.36
CA GLY A 23 -9.39 19.31 -3.91
C GLY A 23 -8.23 19.90 -3.11
N MET A 24 -7.54 19.09 -2.29
CA MET A 24 -6.38 19.53 -1.50
C MET A 24 -5.12 19.68 -2.36
N PHE A 25 -5.02 18.87 -3.42
CA PHE A 25 -3.99 18.92 -4.46
C PHE A 25 -4.54 18.21 -5.71
N SER A 26 -3.97 18.52 -6.88
CA SER A 26 -4.33 17.89 -8.16
C SER A 26 -3.67 16.52 -8.34
N GLU A 27 -4.24 15.70 -9.23
CA GLU A 27 -3.61 14.45 -9.65
C GLU A 27 -2.25 14.69 -10.32
N ASP A 28 -2.09 15.74 -11.13
CA ASP A 28 -0.79 16.13 -11.69
C ASP A 28 0.27 16.39 -10.61
N GLN A 29 -0.10 17.04 -9.50
CA GLN A 29 0.82 17.24 -8.37
C GLN A 29 1.20 15.92 -7.71
N PHE A 30 0.24 15.00 -7.56
CA PHE A 30 0.51 13.65 -7.06
C PHE A 30 1.43 12.87 -8.02
N MET A 31 1.20 12.94 -9.33
CA MET A 31 2.01 12.25 -10.33
C MET A 31 3.46 12.77 -10.33
N ARG A 32 3.66 14.09 -10.26
CA ARG A 32 5.02 14.68 -10.14
C ARG A 32 5.74 14.23 -8.86
N LEU A 33 5.04 14.17 -7.74
CA LEU A 33 5.62 13.69 -6.48
C LEU A 33 5.96 12.20 -6.56
N THR A 34 5.09 11.42 -7.20
CA THR A 34 5.26 9.98 -7.37
C THR A 34 6.45 9.68 -8.28
N GLU A 35 6.58 10.38 -9.40
CA GLU A 35 7.74 10.28 -10.29
C GLU A 35 9.03 10.65 -9.56
N TRP A 36 9.03 11.75 -8.79
CA TRP A 36 10.19 12.10 -7.96
C TRP A 36 10.53 11.02 -6.92
N MET A 37 9.52 10.43 -6.27
CA MET A 37 9.71 9.36 -5.29
C MET A 37 10.32 8.12 -5.96
N ASP A 38 9.81 7.74 -7.12
CA ASP A 38 10.29 6.59 -7.89
C ASP A 38 11.76 6.76 -8.29
N TRP A 39 12.11 7.90 -8.90
CA TRP A 39 13.50 8.23 -9.22
C TRP A 39 14.41 8.26 -8.00
N SER A 40 13.95 8.83 -6.88
CA SER A 40 14.71 8.89 -5.64
C SER A 40 15.00 7.50 -5.07
N LEU A 41 14.08 6.55 -5.22
CA LEU A 41 14.27 5.16 -4.81
C LEU A 41 15.18 4.41 -5.79
N ALA A 42 14.99 4.59 -7.09
CA ALA A 42 15.81 3.97 -8.14
C ALA A 42 17.29 4.38 -8.02
N ASP A 43 17.58 5.66 -7.75
CA ASP A 43 18.93 6.20 -7.45
C ASP A 43 19.60 5.53 -6.23
N ARG A 44 18.81 4.84 -5.40
CA ARG A 44 19.24 4.09 -4.21
C ARG A 44 19.10 2.58 -4.41
N ASP A 45 19.13 2.08 -5.64
CA ASP A 45 19.00 0.66 -5.99
C ASP A 45 17.69 0.02 -5.49
N ILE A 46 16.60 0.79 -5.46
CA ILE A 46 15.26 0.32 -5.12
C ILE A 46 14.36 0.61 -6.31
N ASP A 47 14.23 -0.37 -7.18
CA ASP A 47 13.28 -0.33 -8.30
C ASP A 47 11.91 -0.85 -7.83
N LEU A 48 10.88 0.01 -7.89
CA LEU A 48 9.52 -0.35 -7.53
C LEU A 48 8.87 -1.09 -8.70
N ASP A 49 8.26 -2.24 -8.42
CA ASP A 49 7.64 -3.06 -9.46
C ASP A 49 6.24 -2.53 -9.84
N GLY A 50 5.65 -1.67 -9.01
CA GLY A 50 4.42 -0.98 -9.37
C GLY A 50 3.97 0.04 -8.33
N ILE A 51 3.27 1.08 -8.79
CA ILE A 51 2.66 2.11 -7.94
C ILE A 51 1.21 2.27 -8.35
N TYR A 52 0.31 1.90 -7.45
CA TYR A 52 -1.13 1.98 -7.62
C TYR A 52 -1.70 2.92 -6.57
N PHE A 53 -2.62 3.78 -6.99
CA PHE A 53 -3.27 4.72 -6.08
C PHE A 53 -4.76 4.85 -6.35
N CYS A 54 -5.49 5.28 -5.32
CA CYS A 54 -6.91 5.58 -5.42
C CYS A 54 -7.17 7.06 -5.11
N PRO A 55 -7.59 7.88 -6.09
CA PRO A 55 -7.97 9.27 -5.86
C PRO A 55 -9.41 9.44 -5.35
N HIS A 56 -10.25 8.42 -5.49
CA HIS A 56 -11.72 8.51 -5.37
C HIS A 56 -12.27 8.65 -3.94
N LEU A 57 -13.47 9.25 -3.87
CA LEU A 57 -14.38 9.25 -2.72
C LEU A 57 -15.84 9.27 -3.20
N PRO A 58 -16.79 8.58 -2.53
CA PRO A 58 -18.21 8.67 -2.89
C PRO A 58 -18.80 10.08 -2.75
N ASP A 59 -18.27 10.86 -1.82
CA ASP A 59 -18.69 12.23 -1.47
C ASP A 59 -17.65 13.28 -1.92
N ALA A 60 -16.85 12.97 -2.96
CA ALA A 60 -15.78 13.86 -3.42
C ALA A 60 -16.28 15.28 -3.75
N THR A 61 -15.46 16.29 -3.47
CA THR A 61 -15.70 17.67 -3.87
C THR A 61 -15.54 17.84 -5.38
N ILE A 62 -14.50 17.23 -5.94
CA ILE A 62 -14.22 17.22 -7.38
C ILE A 62 -15.06 16.12 -8.05
N GLU A 63 -15.87 16.49 -9.04
CA GLU A 63 -16.84 15.59 -9.69
C GLU A 63 -16.19 14.38 -10.35
N GLU A 64 -15.05 14.57 -11.03
CA GLU A 64 -14.28 13.50 -11.69
C GLU A 64 -13.93 12.34 -10.76
N TYR A 65 -13.67 12.63 -9.48
CA TYR A 65 -13.29 11.61 -8.51
C TYR A 65 -14.45 11.18 -7.58
N ARG A 66 -15.68 11.65 -7.85
CA ARG A 66 -16.88 11.35 -7.06
C ARG A 66 -17.49 10.02 -7.46
N GLN A 67 -17.02 8.93 -6.87
CA GLN A 67 -17.53 7.60 -7.17
C GLN A 67 -17.28 6.60 -6.04
N GLN A 68 -18.13 5.59 -5.97
CA GLN A 68 -17.77 4.32 -5.34
C GLN A 68 -16.81 3.60 -6.29
N CYS A 69 -15.76 2.98 -5.74
CA CYS A 69 -14.76 2.29 -6.54
C CYS A 69 -14.21 1.09 -5.77
N ASP A 70 -13.65 0.14 -6.52
CA ASP A 70 -13.05 -1.07 -5.96
C ASP A 70 -11.57 -0.88 -5.59
N CYS A 71 -10.95 0.23 -5.99
CA CYS A 71 -9.55 0.50 -5.70
C CYS A 71 -9.32 1.11 -4.30
N ARG A 72 -10.33 1.77 -3.71
CA ARG A 72 -10.17 2.44 -2.41
C ARG A 72 -10.15 1.41 -1.27
N LYS A 73 -9.01 1.26 -0.59
CA LYS A 73 -8.94 0.44 0.64
C LYS A 73 -10.02 0.91 1.64
N PRO A 74 -10.85 0.01 2.18
CA PRO A 74 -10.61 -1.43 2.37
C PRO A 74 -10.92 -2.35 1.19
N GLN A 75 -11.37 -1.84 0.04
CA GLN A 75 -11.52 -2.66 -1.15
C GLN A 75 -10.14 -3.14 -1.68
N PRO A 76 -10.06 -4.37 -2.21
CA PRO A 76 -8.78 -4.99 -2.59
C PRO A 76 -8.30 -4.61 -4.00
N GLY A 77 -9.03 -3.77 -4.76
CA GLY A 77 -8.82 -3.60 -6.19
C GLY A 77 -7.39 -3.25 -6.58
N MET A 78 -6.72 -2.32 -5.87
CA MET A 78 -5.31 -2.00 -6.16
C MET A 78 -4.38 -3.22 -6.03
N LEU A 79 -4.62 -4.08 -5.04
CA LEU A 79 -3.82 -5.30 -4.84
C LEU A 79 -4.11 -6.33 -5.93
N LEU A 80 -5.38 -6.49 -6.31
CA LEU A 80 -5.78 -7.42 -7.36
C LEU A 80 -5.28 -7.00 -8.75
N TYR A 81 -5.24 -5.69 -9.03
CA TYR A 81 -4.63 -5.17 -10.25
C TYR A 81 -3.12 -5.46 -10.28
N ALA A 82 -2.41 -5.17 -9.19
CA ALA A 82 -1.00 -5.50 -9.07
C ALA A 82 -0.74 -7.00 -9.22
N GLN A 83 -1.60 -7.84 -8.65
CA GLN A 83 -1.52 -9.29 -8.78
C GLN A 83 -1.60 -9.74 -10.25
N GLN A 84 -2.56 -9.19 -11.00
CA GLN A 84 -2.77 -9.55 -12.40
C GLN A 84 -1.62 -9.08 -13.28
N GLU A 85 -1.20 -7.82 -13.13
CA GLU A 85 -0.16 -7.19 -13.95
C GLU A 85 1.23 -7.78 -13.70
N LEU A 86 1.57 -8.04 -12.43
CA LEU A 86 2.90 -8.48 -12.02
C LEU A 86 2.98 -9.99 -11.70
N HIS A 87 1.88 -10.72 -11.92
CA HIS A 87 1.77 -12.16 -11.65
C HIS A 87 2.16 -12.55 -10.21
N ILE A 88 1.69 -11.78 -9.23
CA ILE A 88 2.07 -11.92 -7.82
C ILE A 88 1.41 -13.14 -7.18
N ASP A 89 2.18 -13.91 -6.42
CA ASP A 89 1.64 -14.88 -5.46
C ASP A 89 1.20 -14.16 -4.17
N MET A 90 -0.10 -13.93 -4.03
CA MET A 90 -0.66 -13.22 -2.87
C MET A 90 -0.46 -14.00 -1.56
N ALA A 91 -0.52 -15.34 -1.60
CA ALA A 91 -0.35 -16.16 -0.41
C ALA A 91 1.10 -16.10 0.13
N ALA A 92 2.08 -15.84 -0.73
CA ALA A 92 3.47 -15.60 -0.36
C ALA A 92 3.81 -14.11 -0.09
N SER A 93 2.82 -13.22 -0.16
CA SER A 93 3.01 -11.77 -0.07
C SER A 93 2.75 -11.18 1.32
N TYR A 94 3.23 -9.96 1.52
CA TYR A 94 3.06 -9.17 2.74
C TYR A 94 2.38 -7.84 2.42
N MET A 95 1.33 -7.48 3.14
CA MET A 95 0.77 -6.12 3.14
C MET A 95 1.28 -5.38 4.36
N VAL A 96 1.90 -4.21 4.13
CA VAL A 96 2.39 -3.34 5.20
C VAL A 96 1.56 -2.07 5.21
N GLY A 97 0.87 -1.80 6.32
CA GLY A 97 -0.02 -0.64 6.47
C GLY A 97 0.03 -0.06 7.88
N ASP A 98 -0.63 1.07 8.07
CA ASP A 98 -0.74 1.76 9.36
C ASP A 98 -2.18 1.81 9.89
N LYS A 99 -3.15 1.28 9.14
CA LYS A 99 -4.57 1.33 9.48
C LYS A 99 -5.28 -0.01 9.28
N LEU A 100 -6.46 -0.13 9.90
CA LEU A 100 -7.36 -1.26 9.72
C LEU A 100 -7.72 -1.50 8.25
N GLU A 101 -8.00 -0.43 7.49
CA GLU A 101 -8.44 -0.57 6.09
C GLU A 101 -7.37 -1.21 5.20
N ASP A 102 -6.08 -1.06 5.54
CA ASP A 102 -4.99 -1.75 4.84
C ASP A 102 -5.04 -3.26 5.08
N MET A 103 -5.34 -3.67 6.32
CA MET A 103 -5.42 -5.08 6.72
C MET A 103 -6.65 -5.75 6.13
N GLN A 104 -7.77 -5.04 6.04
CA GLN A 104 -8.98 -5.51 5.39
C GLN A 104 -8.78 -5.71 3.89
N ALA A 105 -8.14 -4.77 3.21
CA ALA A 105 -7.84 -4.90 1.78
C ALA A 105 -6.90 -6.09 1.51
N ALA A 106 -5.90 -6.30 2.37
CA ALA A 106 -5.01 -7.45 2.28
C ALA A 106 -5.73 -8.78 2.47
N GLU A 107 -6.60 -8.88 3.48
CA GLU A 107 -7.40 -10.07 3.72
C GLU A 107 -8.32 -10.39 2.54
N ALA A 108 -9.03 -9.38 2.03
CA ALA A 108 -9.91 -9.54 0.88
C ALA A 108 -9.16 -9.93 -0.40
N ALA A 109 -7.89 -9.52 -0.54
CA ALA A 109 -7.02 -9.88 -1.65
C ALA A 109 -6.28 -11.23 -1.45
N GLY A 110 -6.46 -11.91 -0.31
CA GLY A 110 -5.78 -13.17 -0.02
C GLY A 110 -4.28 -13.04 0.26
N VAL A 111 -3.83 -11.86 0.72
CA VAL A 111 -2.43 -11.64 1.10
C VAL A 111 -2.09 -12.50 2.32
N GLY A 112 -1.03 -13.30 2.23
CA GLY A 112 -0.69 -14.29 3.26
C GLY A 112 -0.29 -13.71 4.61
N LYS A 113 0.26 -12.49 4.63
CA LYS A 113 0.69 -11.82 5.86
C LYS A 113 0.29 -10.35 5.91
N LYS A 114 -0.46 -9.99 6.94
CA LYS A 114 -0.90 -8.63 7.28
C LYS A 114 0.02 -8.02 8.34
N VAL A 115 0.69 -6.93 8.01
CA VAL A 115 1.70 -6.30 8.88
C VAL A 115 1.31 -4.85 9.17
N LEU A 116 1.07 -4.54 10.44
CA LEU A 116 0.88 -3.17 10.91
C LEU A 116 2.19 -2.56 11.38
N VAL A 117 2.36 -1.27 11.07
CA VAL A 117 3.49 -0.46 11.56
C VAL A 117 3.02 0.64 12.50
N ARG A 118 3.85 1.02 13.46
CA ARG A 118 3.60 2.11 14.42
C ARG A 118 4.14 3.47 13.98
N SER A 119 4.68 3.57 12.77
CA SER A 119 5.27 4.80 12.21
C SER A 119 4.26 5.74 11.54
N GLY A 120 2.99 5.35 11.46
CA GLY A 120 1.91 6.11 10.84
C GLY A 120 0.85 6.54 11.86
N LYS A 121 -0.42 6.27 11.57
CA LYS A 121 -1.50 6.50 12.52
C LYS A 121 -1.35 5.63 13.79
N PRO A 122 -1.94 6.06 14.93
CA PRO A 122 -2.07 5.21 16.10
C PRO A 122 -2.78 3.91 15.73
N VAL A 123 -2.21 2.79 16.16
CA VAL A 123 -2.77 1.47 15.89
C VAL A 123 -4.02 1.27 16.74
N THR A 124 -5.10 0.82 16.10
CA THR A 124 -6.40 0.51 16.72
C THR A 124 -6.47 -0.96 17.12
N ALA A 125 -7.28 -1.30 18.14
CA ALA A 125 -7.44 -2.68 18.62
C ALA A 125 -7.95 -3.63 17.51
N GLU A 126 -8.87 -3.15 16.67
CA GLU A 126 -9.41 -3.88 15.52
C GLU A 126 -8.32 -4.16 14.48
N GLY A 127 -7.42 -3.20 14.29
CA GLY A 127 -6.27 -3.33 13.43
C GLY A 127 -5.30 -4.40 13.94
N GLU A 128 -4.92 -4.32 15.22
CA GLU A 128 -4.04 -5.33 15.85
C GLU A 128 -4.66 -6.73 15.80
N ALA A 129 -5.96 -6.85 15.99
CA ALA A 129 -6.67 -8.13 15.91
C ALA A 129 -6.66 -8.75 14.50
N LEU A 130 -6.62 -7.92 13.45
CA LEU A 130 -6.63 -8.38 12.07
C LEU A 130 -5.22 -8.62 11.50
N ALA A 131 -4.20 -7.99 12.07
CA ALA A 131 -2.82 -8.12 11.64
C ALA A 131 -2.16 -9.41 12.15
N ASP A 132 -1.35 -10.06 11.33
CA ASP A 132 -0.48 -11.15 11.77
C ASP A 132 0.65 -10.61 12.64
N TRP A 133 1.26 -9.48 12.23
CA TRP A 133 2.38 -8.86 12.92
C TRP A 133 2.15 -7.37 13.14
N VAL A 134 2.63 -6.85 14.29
CA VAL A 134 2.70 -5.42 14.56
C VAL A 134 4.13 -5.03 14.90
N ILE A 135 4.79 -4.35 13.97
CA ILE A 135 6.21 -3.94 14.08
C ILE A 135 6.34 -2.43 14.25
N LYS A 136 7.51 -1.91 14.62
CA LYS A 136 7.66 -0.45 14.84
C LYS A 136 7.61 0.32 13.53
N SER A 137 8.28 -0.18 12.49
CA SER A 137 8.35 0.43 11.16
C SER A 137 8.69 -0.59 10.08
N LEU A 138 8.55 -0.21 8.82
CA LEU A 138 8.95 -1.02 7.66
C LEU A 138 10.42 -1.49 7.73
N ALA A 139 11.30 -0.75 8.43
CA ALA A 139 12.71 -1.11 8.57
C ALA A 139 12.93 -2.45 9.30
N GLU A 140 11.98 -2.88 10.15
CA GLU A 140 12.07 -4.14 10.89
C GLU A 140 11.62 -5.35 10.06
N LEU A 141 10.89 -5.13 8.94
CA LEU A 141 10.27 -6.20 8.18
C LEU A 141 11.27 -7.25 7.63
N PRO A 142 12.42 -6.87 7.03
CA PRO A 142 13.37 -7.88 6.52
C PRO A 142 13.89 -8.83 7.61
N ALA A 143 14.18 -8.28 8.80
CA ALA A 143 14.63 -9.09 9.93
C ALA A 143 13.50 -9.99 10.43
N ARG A 144 12.27 -9.46 10.50
CA ARG A 144 11.09 -10.20 10.93
C ARG A 144 10.74 -11.37 10.02
N ILE A 145 10.90 -11.21 8.71
CA ILE A 145 10.70 -12.28 7.71
C ILE A 145 11.77 -13.37 7.88
N LYS A 146 13.04 -13.00 8.05
CA LYS A 146 14.14 -13.97 8.22
C LYS A 146 14.04 -14.81 9.50
N SER A 147 13.31 -14.33 10.50
CA SER A 147 13.12 -15.01 11.78
C SER A 147 11.77 -15.73 11.91
N ALA A 148 10.95 -15.72 10.86
CA ALA A 148 9.66 -16.40 10.81
C ALA A 148 9.83 -17.82 10.26
#